data_AF-A0A950G6H4-F1
#
_entry.id   AF-A0A950G6H4-F1
#
_cell.length_a   1.000
_cell.length_b   1.000
_cell.length_c   1.000
_cell.angle_alpha   90.00
_cell.angle_beta   90.00
_cell.angle_gamma   90.00
#
_symmetry.space_group_name_H-M   'P 1'
#
loop_
_entity.id
_entity.type
_entity.pdbx_description
1 polymer ?
#
loop_
_entity_poly.entity_id
_entity_poly.type
_entity_poly.pdbx_seq_one_letter_code
_entity_poly.pdbx_strand_id
1 'polypeptide(L)'
;VVYNHTAEGDQHGPIYSYKGLDNSTYYMMTGRMESPYANYSGTGNTLRGSNPCVRKLIVESARYWVREMHVDGFRFDLASALARNDDGSLNWEDPIDLVPPDPPDIRLIAEPWDAAGAYMLGRSFPAKLCRQWNGRFRDDLRRFVRGDPGMVPALMQRLYGSDDLFPDDRMHAFHPYQSVNYVTCHDGFTLYDLVSYDRKHNEANGHNNTDGSDENFSWNCGWEGNEDVPASVLELRKRQVKNFCCLLLLANGTPMFRAGDEFLQTQGGNNNPYNQDNATSWLDWDRLRLNQDVFRFFRSMIRFRKAHPSLGRSRFWREDVR
;
A
#
# COMPACT_ATOMS: atom_id res chain seq x y z
N VAL A 1 -9.18 4.07 -4.62
CA VAL A 1 -10.52 4.61 -4.28
C VAL A 1 -10.60 4.80 -2.77
N VAL A 2 -11.23 5.89 -2.35
CA VAL A 2 -11.41 6.24 -0.94
C VAL A 2 -12.92 6.20 -0.65
N TYR A 3 -13.36 5.13 -0.01
CA TYR A 3 -14.75 4.95 0.44
C TYR A 3 -14.86 4.87 1.97
N ASN A 4 -13.75 4.98 2.68
CA ASN A 4 -13.72 4.87 4.14
C ASN A 4 -14.03 6.19 4.85
N HIS A 5 -13.87 7.34 4.19
CA HIS A 5 -14.16 8.68 4.74
C HIS A 5 -14.57 9.67 3.64
N THR A 6 -14.90 10.89 4.04
CA THR A 6 -15.23 11.99 3.14
C THR A 6 -14.54 13.29 3.55
N ALA A 7 -14.40 14.21 2.61
CA ALA A 7 -13.87 15.56 2.86
C ALA A 7 -14.82 16.46 3.69
N GLU A 8 -15.98 15.98 4.13
CA GLU A 8 -16.82 16.73 5.08
C GLU A 8 -16.19 16.78 6.48
N GLY A 9 -15.19 15.96 6.81
CA GLY A 9 -14.50 15.98 8.11
C GLY A 9 -15.40 15.65 9.32
N ASP A 10 -14.98 16.04 10.51
CA ASP A 10 -15.69 15.85 11.78
C ASP A 10 -16.79 16.91 12.00
N GLN A 11 -17.29 17.13 13.23
CA GLN A 11 -18.31 18.15 13.53
C GLN A 11 -17.90 19.60 13.19
N HIS A 12 -16.61 19.88 13.04
CA HIS A 12 -16.09 21.20 12.66
C HIS A 12 -15.88 21.34 11.15
N GLY A 13 -15.96 20.24 10.40
CA GLY A 13 -15.82 20.25 8.95
C GLY A 13 -17.07 20.77 8.21
N PRO A 14 -16.94 21.03 6.90
CA PRO A 14 -18.00 21.65 6.11
C PRO A 14 -19.21 20.73 5.91
N ILE A 15 -20.35 21.33 5.53
CA ILE A 15 -21.60 20.63 5.20
C ILE A 15 -21.95 21.00 3.76
N TYR A 16 -21.86 20.03 2.84
CA TYR A 16 -22.20 20.24 1.43
C TYR A 16 -22.79 19.01 0.73
N SER A 17 -22.77 17.83 1.37
CA SER A 17 -23.30 16.59 0.78
C SER A 17 -23.98 15.71 1.84
N TYR A 18 -23.31 14.66 2.30
CA TYR A 18 -23.93 13.58 3.08
C TYR A 18 -24.38 14.04 4.46
N LYS A 19 -23.61 14.92 5.11
CA LYS A 19 -24.00 15.52 6.40
C LYS A 19 -25.33 16.27 6.32
N GLY A 20 -25.55 16.99 5.22
CA GLY A 20 -26.76 17.78 4.99
C GLY A 20 -27.95 16.95 4.51
N LEU A 21 -27.68 15.83 3.83
CA LEU A 21 -28.71 14.92 3.33
C LEU A 21 -29.27 14.01 4.43
N ASP A 22 -28.40 13.22 5.08
CA ASP A 22 -28.78 12.35 6.19
C ASP A 22 -27.53 11.87 6.96
N ASN A 23 -27.14 12.65 7.97
CA ASN A 23 -25.88 12.46 8.67
C ASN A 23 -25.72 11.06 9.30
N SER A 24 -26.76 10.53 9.97
CA SER A 24 -26.67 9.27 10.71
C SER A 24 -26.76 8.02 9.84
N THR A 25 -27.27 8.18 8.61
CA THR A 25 -27.23 7.13 7.59
C THR A 25 -25.83 6.98 7.00
N TYR A 26 -25.17 8.08 6.64
CA TYR A 26 -23.90 8.04 5.92
C TYR A 26 -22.67 7.86 6.81
N TYR A 27 -22.68 8.39 8.04
CA TYR A 27 -21.52 8.36 8.92
C TYR A 27 -21.70 7.44 10.13
N MET A 28 -20.59 6.87 10.58
CA MET A 28 -20.54 6.15 11.84
C MET A 28 -20.63 7.14 13.01
N MET A 29 -21.70 7.03 13.80
CA MET A 29 -21.97 7.93 14.91
C MET A 29 -21.57 7.30 16.24
N THR A 30 -20.94 8.07 17.13
CA THR A 30 -20.52 7.59 18.47
C THR A 30 -21.64 7.65 19.51
N GLY A 31 -22.72 8.40 19.22
CA GLY A 31 -23.76 8.75 20.19
C GLY A 31 -23.34 9.83 21.21
N ARG A 32 -22.11 10.37 21.12
CA ARG A 32 -21.59 11.43 21.99
C ARG A 32 -21.73 12.79 21.33
N MET A 33 -22.21 13.79 22.07
CA MET A 33 -22.49 15.11 21.50
C MET A 33 -21.20 15.90 21.18
N GLU A 34 -20.16 15.71 22.00
CA GLU A 34 -18.87 16.39 21.89
C GLU A 34 -17.95 15.80 20.81
N SER A 35 -18.19 14.55 20.39
CA SER A 35 -17.43 13.87 19.35
C SER A 35 -18.35 12.93 18.59
N PRO A 36 -19.29 13.46 17.77
CA PRO A 36 -20.38 12.68 17.21
C PRO A 36 -19.94 11.67 16.14
N TYR A 37 -18.78 11.86 15.52
CA TYR A 37 -18.27 11.00 14.44
C TYR A 37 -17.19 10.04 14.92
N ALA A 38 -17.33 8.76 14.60
CA ALA A 38 -16.24 7.81 14.77
C ALA A 38 -15.16 8.03 13.71
N ASN A 39 -13.89 7.98 14.10
CA ASN A 39 -12.76 8.34 13.24
C ASN A 39 -11.74 7.19 13.11
N TYR A 40 -12.12 6.14 12.37
CA TYR A 40 -11.25 5.01 12.07
C TYR A 40 -10.35 5.24 10.85
N SER A 41 -10.65 6.26 10.05
CA SER A 41 -9.85 6.70 8.91
C SER A 41 -8.69 7.62 9.29
N GLY A 42 -8.75 8.27 10.46
CA GLY A 42 -7.82 9.32 10.87
C GLY A 42 -8.10 10.70 10.25
N THR A 43 -9.20 10.85 9.50
CA THR A 43 -9.53 12.08 8.73
C THR A 43 -10.74 12.86 9.25
N GLY A 44 -11.25 12.48 10.43
CA GLY A 44 -12.32 13.16 11.15
C GLY A 44 -13.67 12.45 11.09
N ASN A 45 -13.91 11.61 10.08
CA ASN A 45 -15.11 10.79 9.98
C ASN A 45 -14.83 9.39 9.41
N THR A 46 -15.81 8.50 9.52
CA THR A 46 -15.82 7.20 8.86
C THR A 46 -17.17 6.99 8.19
N LEU A 47 -17.17 6.62 6.91
CA LEU A 47 -18.39 6.22 6.19
C LEU A 47 -18.93 4.91 6.75
N ARG A 48 -20.25 4.83 6.92
CA ARG A 48 -20.95 3.71 7.57
C ARG A 48 -21.16 2.53 6.62
N GLY A 49 -20.10 1.75 6.37
CA GLY A 49 -20.13 0.58 5.46
C GLY A 49 -21.06 -0.58 5.88
N SER A 50 -21.49 -0.59 7.15
CA SER A 50 -22.52 -1.48 7.70
C SER A 50 -23.94 -1.14 7.19
N ASN A 51 -24.20 0.11 6.82
CA ASN A 51 -25.52 0.56 6.39
C ASN A 51 -25.80 0.10 4.93
N PRO A 52 -26.92 -0.58 4.64
CA PRO A 52 -27.23 -1.07 3.30
C PRO A 52 -27.30 0.02 2.21
N CYS A 53 -27.77 1.22 2.54
CA CYS A 53 -27.85 2.34 1.59
C CYS A 53 -26.46 2.84 1.21
N VAL A 54 -25.55 2.97 2.19
CA VAL A 54 -24.15 3.38 1.96
C VAL A 54 -23.41 2.29 1.19
N ARG A 55 -23.61 1.02 1.53
CA ARG A 55 -23.02 -0.10 0.79
C ARG A 55 -23.48 -0.13 -0.66
N LYS A 56 -24.77 0.09 -0.91
CA LYS A 56 -25.32 0.20 -2.26
C LYS A 56 -24.68 1.37 -3.02
N LEU A 57 -24.50 2.53 -2.38
CA LEU A 57 -23.83 3.68 -3.00
C LEU A 57 -22.39 3.32 -3.44
N ILE A 58 -21.61 2.67 -2.58
CA ILE A 58 -20.23 2.25 -2.90
C ILE A 58 -20.23 1.29 -4.09
N VAL A 59 -21.12 0.29 -4.07
CA VAL A 59 -21.26 -0.71 -5.14
C VAL A 59 -21.68 -0.07 -6.47
N GLU A 60 -22.68 0.82 -6.47
CA GLU A 60 -23.12 1.51 -7.68
C GLU A 60 -22.06 2.46 -8.23
N SER A 61 -21.31 3.15 -7.35
CA SER A 61 -20.15 3.93 -7.76
C SER A 61 -19.10 3.07 -8.44
N ALA A 62 -18.72 1.93 -7.83
CA ALA A 62 -17.78 0.99 -8.46
C ALA A 62 -18.29 0.46 -9.81
N ARG A 63 -19.59 0.11 -9.91
CA ARG A 63 -20.23 -0.29 -11.17
C ARG A 63 -20.14 0.78 -12.24
N TYR A 64 -20.40 2.04 -11.89
CA TYR A 64 -20.30 3.18 -12.81
C TYR A 64 -18.87 3.30 -13.36
N TRP A 65 -17.86 3.28 -12.48
CA TRP A 65 -16.46 3.35 -12.90
C TRP A 65 -16.06 2.19 -13.82
N VAL A 66 -16.61 1.00 -13.61
CA VAL A 66 -16.33 -0.15 -14.49
C VAL A 66 -17.07 -0.04 -15.82
N ARG A 67 -18.38 0.20 -15.80
CA ARG A 67 -19.23 0.12 -17.00
C ARG A 67 -19.13 1.35 -17.90
N GLU A 68 -19.08 2.53 -17.29
CA GLU A 68 -19.10 3.80 -18.01
C GLU A 68 -17.68 4.35 -18.23
N MET A 69 -16.79 4.15 -17.24
CA MET A 69 -15.41 4.67 -17.29
C MET A 69 -14.38 3.60 -17.68
N HIS A 70 -14.83 2.36 -17.90
CA HIS A 70 -14.01 1.21 -18.33
C HIS A 70 -12.80 0.92 -17.42
N VAL A 71 -12.95 1.12 -16.11
CA VAL A 71 -11.92 0.78 -15.12
C VAL A 71 -11.82 -0.74 -14.90
N ASP A 72 -10.60 -1.28 -14.94
CA ASP A 72 -10.33 -2.73 -14.79
C ASP A 72 -10.24 -3.24 -13.34
N GLY A 73 -10.24 -2.35 -12.36
CA GLY A 73 -10.01 -2.72 -10.97
C GLY A 73 -9.82 -1.55 -10.02
N PHE A 74 -9.79 -1.86 -8.73
CA PHE A 74 -9.72 -0.88 -7.65
C PHE A 74 -8.74 -1.31 -6.57
N ARG A 75 -7.94 -0.36 -6.09
CA ARG A 75 -7.25 -0.43 -4.79
C ARG A 75 -8.07 0.36 -3.76
N PHE A 76 -8.60 -0.32 -2.76
CA PHE A 76 -9.37 0.26 -1.66
C PHE A 76 -8.42 0.74 -0.57
N ASP A 77 -8.46 2.05 -0.33
CA ASP A 77 -7.77 2.71 0.76
C ASP A 77 -8.39 2.39 2.11
N LEU A 78 -7.55 2.16 3.12
CA LEU A 78 -7.92 1.75 4.49
C LEU A 78 -9.13 0.80 4.52
N ALA A 79 -9.05 -0.31 3.77
CA ALA A 79 -10.21 -1.14 3.46
C ALA A 79 -10.84 -1.78 4.71
N SER A 80 -10.06 -1.94 5.79
CA SER A 80 -10.57 -2.43 7.08
C SER A 80 -11.58 -1.50 7.74
N ALA A 81 -11.56 -0.19 7.45
CA ALA A 81 -12.57 0.72 7.98
C ALA A 81 -13.98 0.40 7.46
N LEU A 82 -14.09 -0.17 6.24
CA LEU A 82 -15.36 -0.66 5.68
C LEU A 82 -15.84 -1.97 6.33
N ALA A 83 -14.96 -2.65 7.07
CA ALA A 83 -15.27 -3.87 7.82
C ALA A 83 -15.82 -3.57 9.22
N ARG A 84 -15.96 -2.30 9.62
CA ARG A 84 -16.40 -1.96 10.97
C ARG A 84 -17.92 -2.02 11.11
N ASN A 85 -18.37 -2.62 12.20
CA ASN A 85 -19.76 -2.61 12.65
C ASN A 85 -20.11 -1.26 13.27
N ASP A 86 -21.41 -1.00 13.49
CA ASP A 86 -21.90 0.27 14.06
C ASP A 86 -21.34 0.57 15.46
N ASP A 87 -20.98 -0.47 16.22
CA ASP A 87 -20.34 -0.34 17.54
C ASP A 87 -18.81 -0.13 17.46
N GLY A 88 -18.25 -0.12 16.24
CA GLY A 88 -16.83 0.03 15.98
C GLY A 88 -16.03 -1.27 15.96
N SER A 89 -16.65 -2.41 16.32
CA SER A 89 -15.98 -3.70 16.27
C SER A 89 -15.65 -4.11 14.82
N LEU A 90 -14.60 -4.90 14.64
CA LEU A 90 -14.23 -5.43 13.33
C LEU A 90 -15.10 -6.64 12.99
N ASN A 91 -15.67 -6.62 11.80
CA ASN A 91 -16.39 -7.74 11.24
C ASN A 91 -15.40 -8.65 10.48
N TRP A 92 -15.25 -9.86 11.00
CA TRP A 92 -14.34 -10.88 10.46
C TRP A 92 -15.05 -11.91 9.59
N GLU A 93 -16.38 -11.95 9.65
CA GLU A 93 -17.20 -13.05 9.13
C GLU A 93 -18.03 -12.61 7.92
N ASP A 94 -18.57 -11.39 7.94
CA ASP A 94 -19.34 -10.90 6.80
C ASP A 94 -18.40 -10.52 5.65
N PRO A 95 -18.57 -11.13 4.47
CA PRO A 95 -17.84 -10.71 3.30
C PRO A 95 -18.19 -9.26 3.00
N ILE A 96 -17.16 -8.42 2.90
CA ILE A 96 -17.34 -7.08 2.36
C ILE A 96 -17.54 -7.27 0.86
N ASP A 97 -18.80 -7.22 0.41
CA ASP A 97 -19.16 -7.14 -1.00
C ASP A 97 -18.75 -5.77 -1.55
N LEU A 98 -17.43 -5.55 -1.66
CA LEU A 98 -16.84 -4.29 -2.10
C LEU A 98 -17.28 -3.94 -3.52
N VAL A 99 -17.42 -4.94 -4.39
CA VAL A 99 -17.87 -4.78 -5.77
C VAL A 99 -18.60 -6.06 -6.23
N PRO A 100 -19.74 -5.95 -6.92
CA PRO A 100 -20.42 -7.09 -7.51
C PRO A 100 -19.59 -7.68 -8.67
N PRO A 101 -19.70 -8.99 -8.92
CA PRO A 101 -18.85 -9.72 -9.88
C PRO A 101 -19.22 -9.45 -11.36
N ASP A 102 -19.88 -8.36 -11.69
CA ASP A 102 -20.30 -8.05 -13.06
C ASP A 102 -19.74 -6.70 -13.53
N PRO A 103 -18.79 -6.70 -14.50
CA PRO A 103 -18.19 -7.85 -15.19
C PRO A 103 -17.26 -8.71 -14.30
N PRO A 104 -17.01 -9.99 -14.66
CA PRO A 104 -16.35 -10.98 -13.80
C PRO A 104 -14.83 -10.85 -13.65
N ASP A 105 -14.15 -9.97 -14.38
CA ASP A 105 -12.67 -9.83 -14.35
C ASP A 105 -12.17 -8.56 -13.64
N ILE A 106 -12.95 -8.05 -12.67
CA ILE A 106 -12.56 -6.86 -11.91
C ILE A 106 -11.54 -7.21 -10.83
N ARG A 107 -10.39 -6.53 -10.87
CA ARG A 107 -9.29 -6.74 -9.92
C ARG A 107 -9.52 -5.91 -8.67
N LEU A 108 -9.73 -6.57 -7.54
CA LEU A 108 -9.85 -5.91 -6.24
C LEU A 108 -8.54 -6.05 -5.46
N ILE A 109 -8.06 -4.92 -4.94
CA ILE A 109 -6.87 -4.82 -4.08
C ILE A 109 -7.27 -4.07 -2.81
N ALA A 110 -6.92 -4.59 -1.64
CA ALA A 110 -7.19 -3.95 -0.36
C ALA A 110 -5.89 -3.46 0.29
N GLU A 111 -6.01 -2.33 0.98
CA GLU A 111 -5.16 -2.00 2.12
C GLU A 111 -5.79 -2.57 3.39
N PRO A 112 -5.31 -3.73 3.90
CA PRO A 112 -6.02 -4.51 4.91
C PRO A 112 -5.73 -4.01 6.35
N TRP A 113 -5.78 -2.70 6.54
CA TRP A 113 -5.67 -2.04 7.84
C TRP A 113 -6.44 -0.72 7.84
N ASP A 114 -6.56 -0.08 9.01
CA ASP A 114 -7.06 1.29 9.14
C ASP A 114 -6.20 2.13 10.10
N ALA A 115 -6.52 3.42 10.21
CA ALA A 115 -5.75 4.36 11.02
C ALA A 115 -5.98 4.21 12.54
N ALA A 116 -6.97 3.41 12.95
CA ALA A 116 -7.31 3.16 14.35
C ALA A 116 -6.76 1.82 14.87
N GLY A 117 -5.79 1.24 14.16
CA GLY A 117 -5.04 0.06 14.61
C GLY A 117 -5.64 -1.28 14.18
N ALA A 118 -6.66 -1.30 13.32
CA ALA A 118 -7.08 -2.57 12.70
C ALA A 118 -5.97 -3.08 11.79
N TYR A 119 -5.63 -4.37 11.88
CA TYR A 119 -4.67 -5.01 11.00
C TYR A 119 -5.18 -6.41 10.61
N MET A 120 -5.68 -6.53 9.38
CA MET A 120 -6.41 -7.69 8.87
C MET A 120 -5.66 -8.43 7.74
N LEU A 121 -4.35 -8.17 7.56
CA LEU A 121 -3.56 -8.75 6.47
C LEU A 121 -3.65 -10.30 6.42
N GLY A 122 -3.80 -10.83 5.21
CA GLY A 122 -3.83 -12.26 4.92
C GLY A 122 -5.22 -12.86 5.09
N ARG A 123 -5.28 -14.06 5.69
CA ARG A 123 -6.52 -14.81 5.94
C ARG A 123 -7.56 -14.09 6.80
N SER A 124 -7.16 -13.06 7.55
CA SER A 124 -8.06 -12.32 8.43
C SER A 124 -8.92 -11.30 7.68
N PHE A 125 -8.60 -10.96 6.42
CA PHE A 125 -9.39 -10.01 5.65
C PHE A 125 -10.63 -10.70 5.06
N PRO A 126 -11.85 -10.20 5.33
CA PRO A 126 -13.09 -10.91 5.00
C PRO A 126 -13.36 -11.05 3.48
N ALA A 127 -12.77 -10.21 2.64
CA ALA A 127 -12.93 -10.30 1.18
C ALA A 127 -11.87 -11.23 0.56
N LYS A 128 -12.12 -12.55 0.61
CA LYS A 128 -11.19 -13.60 0.15
C LYS A 128 -10.75 -13.50 -1.31
N LEU A 129 -11.50 -12.83 -2.19
CA LEU A 129 -11.12 -12.64 -3.60
C LEU A 129 -10.20 -11.43 -3.81
N CYS A 130 -10.05 -10.56 -2.81
CA CYS A 130 -9.16 -9.41 -2.90
C CYS A 130 -7.70 -9.85 -2.85
N ARG A 131 -6.89 -9.19 -3.66
CA ARG A 131 -5.45 -9.10 -3.43
C ARG A 131 -5.23 -8.09 -2.31
N GLN A 132 -4.13 -8.18 -1.59
CA GLN A 132 -3.87 -7.36 -0.41
C GLN A 132 -2.46 -6.80 -0.48
N TRP A 133 -2.31 -5.50 -0.21
CA TRP A 133 -1.01 -4.89 0.02
C TRP A 133 -0.31 -5.60 1.18
N ASN A 134 0.81 -6.25 0.89
CA ASN A 134 1.54 -7.02 1.88
C ASN A 134 2.58 -6.13 2.59
N GLY A 135 2.13 -5.41 3.62
CA GLY A 135 3.01 -4.59 4.45
C GLY A 135 4.12 -5.39 5.14
N ARG A 136 3.89 -6.67 5.44
CA ARG A 136 4.92 -7.54 6.02
C ARG A 136 6.03 -7.88 5.01
N PHE A 137 5.69 -8.07 3.73
CA PHE A 137 6.67 -8.20 2.65
C PHE A 137 7.56 -6.95 2.56
N ARG A 138 6.95 -5.77 2.57
CA ARG A 138 7.66 -4.49 2.57
C ARG A 138 8.66 -4.41 3.72
N ASP A 139 8.20 -4.61 4.95
CA ASP A 139 9.03 -4.42 6.15
C ASP A 139 10.16 -5.44 6.24
N ASP A 140 9.89 -6.72 5.96
CA ASP A 140 10.91 -7.77 6.04
C ASP A 140 12.00 -7.62 4.97
N LEU A 141 11.64 -7.24 3.73
CA LEU A 141 12.64 -6.99 2.69
C LEU A 141 13.50 -5.78 3.03
N ARG A 142 12.89 -4.69 3.55
CA ARG A 142 13.62 -3.49 3.97
C ARG A 142 14.64 -3.82 5.04
N ARG A 143 14.23 -4.53 6.09
CA ARG A 143 15.10 -4.98 7.19
C ARG A 143 16.19 -5.94 6.72
N PHE A 144 15.86 -6.89 5.84
CA PHE A 144 16.86 -7.80 5.26
C PHE A 144 17.95 -7.04 4.50
N VAL A 145 17.56 -6.13 3.60
CA VAL A 145 18.51 -5.38 2.76
C VAL A 145 19.29 -4.34 3.59
N ARG A 146 18.69 -3.78 4.65
CA ARG A 146 19.37 -2.95 5.66
C ARG A 146 20.45 -3.73 6.42
N GLY A 147 20.30 -5.05 6.54
CA GLY A 147 21.26 -5.92 7.22
C GLY A 147 20.88 -6.29 8.66
N ASP A 148 19.58 -6.23 9.00
CA ASP A 148 19.11 -6.65 10.33
C ASP A 148 19.46 -8.14 10.60
N PRO A 149 19.95 -8.48 11.80
CA PRO A 149 20.28 -9.86 12.15
C PRO A 149 19.05 -10.79 12.10
N GLY A 150 19.25 -12.01 11.57
CA GLY A 150 18.24 -13.08 11.62
C GLY A 150 17.12 -12.98 10.57
N MET A 151 17.26 -12.12 9.55
CA MET A 151 16.19 -11.89 8.56
C MET A 151 16.07 -12.95 7.45
N VAL A 152 16.99 -13.91 7.35
CA VAL A 152 16.98 -14.92 6.27
C VAL A 152 15.67 -15.75 6.24
N PRO A 153 15.16 -16.30 7.35
CA PRO A 153 13.90 -17.05 7.34
C PRO A 153 12.71 -16.20 6.88
N ALA A 154 12.63 -14.95 7.37
CA ALA A 154 11.59 -14.02 6.97
C ALA A 154 11.67 -13.70 5.47
N LEU A 155 12.87 -13.43 4.93
CA LEU A 155 13.06 -13.22 3.50
C LEU A 155 12.58 -14.43 2.69
N MET A 156 13.00 -15.64 3.06
CA MET A 156 12.60 -16.87 2.34
C MET A 156 11.07 -17.03 2.32
N GLN A 157 10.44 -16.77 3.46
CA GLN A 157 8.98 -16.78 3.62
C GLN A 157 8.30 -15.75 2.69
N ARG A 158 8.87 -14.55 2.54
CA ARG A 158 8.38 -13.51 1.62
C ARG A 158 8.58 -13.87 0.15
N LEU A 159 9.75 -14.40 -0.21
CA LEU A 159 10.05 -14.82 -1.58
C LEU A 159 9.16 -15.98 -2.04
N TYR A 160 8.80 -16.89 -1.14
CA TYR A 160 7.94 -18.04 -1.44
C TYR A 160 6.48 -17.67 -1.75
N GLY A 161 6.06 -16.45 -1.36
CA GLY A 161 4.70 -15.94 -1.59
C GLY A 161 3.90 -15.71 -0.31
N SER A 162 4.54 -15.67 0.86
CA SER A 162 3.91 -15.39 2.16
C SER A 162 2.78 -16.36 2.53
N ASP A 163 3.01 -17.68 2.42
CA ASP A 163 1.99 -18.71 2.73
C ASP A 163 1.59 -18.76 4.22
N ASP A 164 2.38 -18.18 5.12
CA ASP A 164 2.02 -17.93 6.52
C ASP A 164 0.88 -16.92 6.68
N LEU A 165 0.74 -15.99 5.72
CA LEU A 165 -0.35 -15.01 5.68
C LEU A 165 -1.48 -15.47 4.75
N PHE A 166 -1.11 -16.09 3.63
CA PHE A 166 -2.00 -16.53 2.55
C PHE A 166 -1.92 -18.06 2.38
N PRO A 167 -2.42 -18.86 3.35
CA PRO A 167 -2.30 -20.31 3.27
C PRO A 167 -3.20 -20.91 2.18
N ASP A 168 -2.65 -21.85 1.41
CA ASP A 168 -3.35 -22.61 0.36
C ASP A 168 -4.04 -23.88 0.87
N ASP A 169 -4.16 -24.06 2.19
CA ASP A 169 -4.89 -25.19 2.75
C ASP A 169 -6.36 -25.16 2.34
N ARG A 170 -7.03 -26.31 2.43
CA ARG A 170 -8.41 -26.49 1.94
C ARG A 170 -9.43 -25.52 2.56
N MET A 171 -9.20 -25.03 3.77
CA MET A 171 -10.12 -24.10 4.45
C MET A 171 -10.02 -22.69 3.88
N HIS A 172 -8.80 -22.28 3.52
CA HIS A 172 -8.51 -20.91 3.12
C HIS A 172 -8.41 -20.73 1.61
N ALA A 173 -7.79 -21.69 0.92
CA ALA A 173 -7.62 -21.74 -0.53
C ALA A 173 -7.00 -20.46 -1.13
N PHE A 174 -6.06 -19.83 -0.43
CA PHE A 174 -5.37 -18.65 -0.97
C PHE A 174 -4.37 -19.03 -2.07
N HIS A 175 -4.10 -18.04 -2.91
CA HIS A 175 -3.10 -18.10 -3.97
C HIS A 175 -2.02 -17.04 -3.79
N PRO A 176 -0.77 -17.29 -4.23
CA PRO A 176 0.34 -16.33 -4.09
C PRO A 176 0.04 -14.96 -4.69
N TYR A 177 -0.70 -14.91 -5.81
CA TYR A 177 -1.03 -13.65 -6.50
C TYR A 177 -1.87 -12.70 -5.64
N GLN A 178 -2.47 -13.20 -4.55
CA GLN A 178 -3.23 -12.39 -3.60
C GLN A 178 -2.33 -11.55 -2.69
N SER A 179 -1.05 -11.91 -2.58
CA SER A 179 -0.04 -11.03 -2.00
C SER A 179 0.39 -10.00 -3.04
N VAL A 180 0.04 -8.72 -2.85
CA VAL A 180 0.64 -7.61 -3.57
C VAL A 180 1.94 -7.24 -2.85
N ASN A 181 3.04 -7.70 -3.40
CA ASN A 181 4.38 -7.46 -2.90
C ASN A 181 4.87 -6.10 -3.34
N TYR A 182 5.42 -5.30 -2.42
CA TYR A 182 5.99 -4.01 -2.73
C TYR A 182 7.08 -3.66 -1.71
N VAL A 183 8.05 -2.85 -2.12
CA VAL A 183 9.08 -2.31 -1.21
C VAL A 183 8.77 -0.85 -0.85
N THR A 184 8.14 -0.12 -1.76
CA THR A 184 7.86 1.31 -1.69
C THR A 184 6.53 1.59 -2.35
N CYS A 185 5.85 2.64 -1.87
CA CYS A 185 4.57 3.11 -2.37
C CYS A 185 4.52 4.63 -2.23
N HIS A 186 3.34 5.24 -2.39
CA HIS A 186 3.21 6.68 -2.18
C HIS A 186 3.38 7.06 -0.70
N ASP A 187 3.01 6.17 0.23
CA ASP A 187 3.31 6.34 1.65
C ASP A 187 4.75 5.96 1.98
N GLY A 188 5.41 6.78 2.79
CA GLY A 188 6.80 6.59 3.19
C GLY A 188 7.79 7.03 2.11
N PHE A 189 9.03 6.55 2.23
CA PHE A 189 10.09 6.90 1.28
C PHE A 189 9.88 6.33 -0.12
N THR A 190 10.40 7.07 -1.10
CA THR A 190 10.81 6.54 -2.41
C THR A 190 11.86 5.44 -2.27
N LEU A 191 12.10 4.62 -3.30
CA LEU A 191 13.11 3.57 -3.20
C LEU A 191 14.53 4.12 -3.07
N TYR A 192 14.78 5.28 -3.68
CA TYR A 192 16.07 5.95 -3.55
C TYR A 192 16.23 6.62 -2.17
N ASP A 193 15.17 7.23 -1.63
CA ASP A 193 15.24 7.85 -0.30
C ASP A 193 15.34 6.81 0.82
N LEU A 194 14.74 5.63 0.64
CA LEU A 194 14.87 4.48 1.53
C LEU A 194 16.35 4.07 1.74
N VAL A 195 17.20 4.31 0.74
CA VAL A 195 18.65 4.02 0.81
C VAL A 195 19.50 5.28 1.01
N SER A 196 18.87 6.45 1.20
CA SER A 196 19.56 7.75 1.29
C SER A 196 19.28 8.50 2.59
N TYR A 197 18.27 8.11 3.36
CA TYR A 197 17.86 8.80 4.59
C TYR A 197 17.56 7.81 5.72
N ASP A 198 18.10 8.08 6.91
CA ASP A 198 17.76 7.35 8.15
C ASP A 198 16.55 7.97 8.85
N ARG A 199 16.25 9.24 8.58
CA ARG A 199 15.16 9.99 9.22
C ARG A 199 14.30 10.69 8.18
N LYS A 200 13.02 10.90 8.51
CA LYS A 200 12.10 11.69 7.70
C LYS A 200 12.41 13.18 7.81
N HIS A 201 12.26 13.89 6.68
CA HIS A 201 12.45 15.34 6.54
C HIS A 201 11.15 15.93 5.96
N ASN A 202 10.10 15.96 6.78
CA ASN A 202 8.75 16.40 6.39
C ASN A 202 8.48 17.87 6.77
N GLU A 203 9.51 18.65 7.10
CA GLU A 203 9.36 20.04 7.57
C GLU A 203 8.54 20.91 6.61
N ALA A 204 8.69 20.68 5.30
CA ALA A 204 7.94 21.36 4.25
C ALA A 204 6.42 21.13 4.30
N ASN A 205 5.94 20.11 5.01
CA ASN A 205 4.52 19.82 5.15
C ASN A 205 3.80 20.74 6.13
N GLY A 206 4.55 21.47 6.99
CA GLY A 206 4.00 22.45 7.93
C GLY A 206 3.52 21.88 9.28
N HIS A 207 3.81 20.60 9.57
CA HIS A 207 3.39 19.93 10.81
C HIS A 207 4.57 19.69 11.78
N ASN A 208 5.60 20.54 11.73
CA ASN A 208 6.81 20.41 12.57
C ASN A 208 7.43 19.00 12.52
N ASN A 209 7.44 18.37 11.34
CA ASN A 209 7.93 17.01 11.11
C ASN A 209 7.26 15.92 11.97
N THR A 210 6.03 16.16 12.45
CA THR A 210 5.26 15.19 13.24
C THR A 210 4.42 14.23 12.40
N ASP A 211 4.19 14.56 11.13
CA ASP A 211 3.47 13.72 10.18
C ASP A 211 4.37 12.67 9.51
N GLY A 212 3.77 11.65 8.90
CA GLY A 212 4.49 10.53 8.29
C GLY A 212 5.03 9.51 9.32
N SER A 213 5.45 8.35 8.84
CA SER A 213 5.93 7.26 9.71
C SER A 213 7.35 7.53 10.23
N ASP A 214 7.58 7.31 11.53
CA ASP A 214 8.92 7.44 12.12
C ASP A 214 9.81 6.24 11.76
N GLU A 215 9.28 5.02 11.82
CA GLU A 215 10.02 3.81 11.47
C GLU A 215 9.84 3.49 9.99
N ASN A 216 10.93 3.62 9.23
CA ASN A 216 10.92 3.40 7.78
C ASN A 216 11.68 2.14 7.36
N PHE A 217 12.42 1.51 8.29
CA PHE A 217 13.39 0.45 8.00
C PHE A 217 14.39 0.83 6.90
N SER A 218 14.76 2.11 6.83
CA SER A 218 15.69 2.68 5.87
C SER A 218 17.14 2.59 6.34
N TRP A 219 18.06 2.84 5.41
CA TRP A 219 19.49 3.05 5.72
C TRP A 219 20.13 3.97 4.68
N ASN A 220 20.68 5.10 5.12
CA ASN A 220 21.28 6.12 4.28
C ASN A 220 22.59 5.70 3.56
N CYS A 221 23.04 4.45 3.76
CA CYS A 221 24.27 3.89 3.20
C CYS A 221 25.56 4.58 3.71
N GLY A 222 25.50 5.25 4.86
CA GLY A 222 26.63 5.91 5.51
C GLY A 222 26.75 7.42 5.27
N TRP A 223 25.78 8.03 4.57
CA TRP A 223 25.73 9.48 4.32
C TRP A 223 24.29 9.94 4.28
N GLU A 224 23.85 10.91 5.08
CA GLU A 224 22.46 11.37 5.08
C GLU A 224 22.21 12.33 3.92
N GLY A 225 21.17 12.06 3.12
CA GLY A 225 20.71 12.97 2.06
C GLY A 225 21.49 12.89 0.75
N ASN A 226 21.34 13.95 -0.05
CA ASN A 226 21.75 13.99 -1.46
C ASN A 226 22.84 15.01 -1.78
N GLU A 227 23.25 15.82 -0.80
CA GLU A 227 24.29 16.82 -0.97
C GLU A 227 25.67 16.21 -0.70
N ASP A 228 26.65 16.56 -1.53
CA ASP A 228 28.07 16.17 -1.40
C ASP A 228 28.33 14.66 -1.16
N VAL A 229 27.48 13.80 -1.74
CA VAL A 229 27.53 12.35 -1.52
C VAL A 229 28.80 11.75 -2.17
N PRO A 230 29.64 11.03 -1.40
CA PRO A 230 30.80 10.34 -1.96
C PRO A 230 30.40 9.33 -3.05
N ALA A 231 31.21 9.21 -4.10
CA ALA A 231 30.93 8.32 -5.22
C ALA A 231 30.73 6.84 -4.79
N SER A 232 31.50 6.37 -3.81
CA SER A 232 31.36 5.02 -3.24
C SER A 232 30.01 4.78 -2.57
N VAL A 233 29.44 5.80 -1.93
CA VAL A 233 28.10 5.73 -1.32
C VAL A 233 27.03 5.70 -2.40
N LEU A 234 27.15 6.51 -3.45
CA LEU A 234 26.22 6.48 -4.59
C LEU A 234 26.20 5.11 -5.29
N GLU A 235 27.36 4.49 -5.47
CA GLU A 235 27.46 3.13 -6.02
C GLU A 235 26.78 2.09 -5.12
N LEU A 236 26.98 2.19 -3.80
CA LEU A 236 26.32 1.34 -2.81
C LEU A 236 24.79 1.54 -2.87
N ARG A 237 24.29 2.78 -2.89
CA ARG A 237 22.86 3.08 -3.02
C ARG A 237 22.26 2.48 -4.28
N LYS A 238 22.91 2.65 -5.44
CA LYS A 238 22.47 2.02 -6.70
C LYS A 238 22.43 0.50 -6.60
N ARG A 239 23.38 -0.13 -5.90
CA ARG A 239 23.37 -1.57 -5.65
C ARG A 239 22.19 -1.97 -4.75
N GLN A 240 21.90 -1.25 -3.67
CA GLN A 240 20.77 -1.54 -2.79
C GLN A 240 19.42 -1.41 -3.53
N VAL A 241 19.25 -0.39 -4.36
CA VAL A 241 18.06 -0.24 -5.22
C VAL A 241 17.89 -1.45 -6.15
N LYS A 242 18.98 -1.90 -6.79
CA LYS A 242 18.97 -3.09 -7.65
C LYS A 242 18.68 -4.37 -6.85
N ASN A 243 19.17 -4.48 -5.61
CA ASN A 243 18.85 -5.60 -4.71
C ASN A 243 17.35 -5.66 -4.41
N PHE A 244 16.74 -4.53 -4.03
CA PHE A 244 15.29 -4.46 -3.79
C PHE A 244 14.47 -4.80 -5.04
N CYS A 245 14.83 -4.24 -6.20
CA CYS A 245 14.20 -4.55 -7.47
C CYS A 245 14.28 -6.05 -7.80
N CYS A 246 15.46 -6.65 -7.57
CA CYS A 246 15.70 -8.07 -7.79
C CYS A 246 14.79 -8.93 -6.90
N LEU A 247 14.81 -8.70 -5.57
CA LEU A 247 14.01 -9.46 -4.61
C LEU A 247 12.50 -9.33 -4.89
N LEU A 248 12.03 -8.12 -5.20
CA LEU A 248 10.64 -7.87 -5.55
C LEU A 248 10.20 -8.65 -6.80
N LEU A 249 10.99 -8.61 -7.86
CA LEU A 249 10.63 -9.23 -9.15
C LEU A 249 10.93 -10.73 -9.22
N LEU A 250 11.66 -11.29 -8.26
CA LEU A 250 11.86 -12.74 -8.12
C LEU A 250 10.90 -13.40 -7.12
N ALA A 251 10.26 -12.64 -6.21
CA ALA A 251 9.30 -13.19 -5.28
C ALA A 251 8.04 -13.75 -5.98
N ASN A 252 7.47 -14.81 -5.42
CA ASN A 252 6.14 -15.29 -5.81
C ASN A 252 5.06 -14.31 -5.34
N GLY A 253 4.00 -14.17 -6.13
CA GLY A 253 2.93 -13.18 -5.91
C GLY A 253 2.93 -12.03 -6.93
N THR A 254 2.24 -10.95 -6.62
CA THR A 254 2.03 -9.83 -7.55
C THR A 254 2.95 -8.65 -7.19
N PRO A 255 4.01 -8.36 -7.96
CA PRO A 255 4.87 -7.23 -7.65
C PRO A 255 4.22 -5.89 -8.03
N MET A 256 4.37 -4.90 -7.16
CA MET A 256 4.06 -3.49 -7.37
C MET A 256 5.30 -2.66 -7.05
N PHE A 257 5.65 -1.71 -7.90
CA PHE A 257 6.68 -0.70 -7.63
C PHE A 257 6.10 0.69 -7.84
N ARG A 258 6.63 1.68 -7.11
CA ARG A 258 6.22 3.08 -7.18
C ARG A 258 6.84 3.73 -8.42
N ALA A 259 6.05 4.54 -9.13
CA ALA A 259 6.53 5.27 -10.29
C ALA A 259 7.75 6.14 -9.94
N GLY A 260 8.77 6.09 -10.80
CA GLY A 260 10.01 6.83 -10.65
C GLY A 260 11.10 6.11 -9.87
N ASP A 261 10.78 5.05 -9.12
CA ASP A 261 11.80 4.24 -8.45
C ASP A 261 12.77 3.59 -9.47
N GLU A 262 12.29 3.32 -10.68
CA GLU A 262 13.08 2.76 -11.78
C GLU A 262 14.17 3.71 -12.33
N PHE A 263 14.14 4.98 -11.96
CA PHE A 263 15.16 5.97 -12.28
C PHE A 263 15.60 6.82 -11.07
N LEU A 264 15.44 6.26 -9.87
CA LEU A 264 15.86 6.88 -8.61
C LEU A 264 15.14 8.19 -8.28
N GLN A 265 13.83 8.30 -8.53
CA GLN A 265 13.06 9.47 -8.05
C GLN A 265 13.29 9.71 -6.55
N THR A 266 13.38 10.97 -6.15
CA THR A 266 13.55 11.40 -4.74
C THR A 266 12.44 12.37 -4.37
N GLN A 267 12.10 12.38 -3.08
CA GLN A 267 11.26 13.35 -2.39
C GLN A 267 12.10 14.15 -1.37
N GLY A 268 13.43 14.11 -1.48
CA GLY A 268 14.33 14.85 -0.59
C GLY A 268 14.31 14.37 0.87
N GLY A 269 13.88 13.13 1.12
CA GLY A 269 13.69 12.62 2.48
C GLY A 269 12.31 12.95 3.08
N ASN A 270 11.42 13.59 2.32
CA ASN A 270 10.02 13.71 2.73
C ASN A 270 9.31 12.37 2.49
N ASN A 271 8.86 11.72 3.57
CA ASN A 271 8.21 10.41 3.52
C ASN A 271 6.68 10.50 3.59
N ASN A 272 6.12 11.72 3.54
CA ASN A 272 4.68 11.96 3.54
C ASN A 272 4.30 13.21 2.72
N PRO A 273 4.65 13.32 1.43
CA PRO A 273 4.43 14.55 0.66
C PRO A 273 2.99 14.68 0.14
N TYR A 274 1.99 14.41 0.98
CA TYR A 274 0.57 14.41 0.61
C TYR A 274 0.04 15.80 0.21
N ASN A 275 0.67 16.88 0.73
CA ASN A 275 0.30 18.27 0.47
C ASN A 275 1.35 19.03 -0.37
N GLN A 276 2.24 18.32 -1.05
CA GLN A 276 3.32 18.92 -1.83
C GLN A 276 3.02 18.86 -3.33
N ASP A 277 2.34 19.88 -3.86
CA ASP A 277 2.08 20.10 -5.29
C ASP A 277 3.28 20.82 -5.96
N ASN A 278 4.46 20.20 -5.93
CA ASN A 278 5.72 20.82 -6.37
C ASN A 278 6.79 19.77 -6.74
N ALA A 279 8.03 20.23 -6.99
CA ALA A 279 9.16 19.39 -7.40
C ALA A 279 9.46 18.21 -6.45
N THR A 280 9.01 18.26 -5.19
CA THR A 280 9.09 17.12 -4.26
C THR A 280 8.33 15.91 -4.78
N SER A 281 7.15 16.09 -5.36
CA SER A 281 6.29 15.00 -5.83
C SER A 281 6.33 14.78 -7.35
N TRP A 282 6.80 15.76 -8.13
CA TRP A 282 6.89 15.67 -9.59
C TRP A 282 7.94 14.67 -10.05
N LEU A 283 7.58 13.87 -11.06
CA LEU A 283 8.55 12.98 -11.71
C LEU A 283 9.61 13.83 -12.42
N ASP A 284 10.84 13.69 -11.96
CA ASP A 284 12.00 14.34 -12.56
C ASP A 284 12.55 13.47 -13.70
N TRP A 285 12.20 13.83 -14.93
CA TRP A 285 12.64 13.11 -16.13
C TRP A 285 14.14 13.27 -16.43
N ASP A 286 14.82 14.26 -15.86
CA ASP A 286 16.28 14.36 -16.00
C ASP A 286 16.98 13.27 -15.19
N ARG A 287 16.39 12.80 -14.08
CA ARG A 287 16.89 11.61 -13.37
C ARG A 287 16.85 10.34 -14.21
N LEU A 288 15.86 10.18 -15.10
CA LEU A 288 15.85 9.08 -16.07
C LEU A 288 17.06 9.14 -17.02
N ARG A 289 17.43 10.33 -17.49
CA ARG A 289 18.61 10.51 -18.35
C ARG A 289 19.90 10.21 -17.60
N LEU A 290 20.00 10.58 -16.33
CA LEU A 290 21.18 10.37 -15.50
C LEU A 290 21.33 8.92 -14.99
N ASN A 291 20.22 8.19 -14.84
CA ASN A 291 20.20 6.85 -14.22
C ASN A 291 19.73 5.75 -15.18
N GLN A 292 20.09 5.87 -16.47
CA GLN A 292 19.75 4.89 -17.49
C GLN A 292 20.19 3.46 -17.15
N ASP A 293 21.26 3.30 -16.36
CA ASP A 293 21.74 1.99 -15.92
C ASP A 293 20.75 1.27 -14.98
N VAL A 294 20.09 2.02 -14.08
CA VAL A 294 19.05 1.52 -13.17
C VAL A 294 17.76 1.24 -13.95
N PHE A 295 17.36 2.16 -14.83
CA PHE A 295 16.18 1.98 -15.67
C PHE A 295 16.28 0.73 -16.56
N ARG A 296 17.44 0.53 -17.19
CA ARG A 296 17.74 -0.69 -17.96
C ARG A 296 17.64 -1.93 -17.08
N PHE A 297 18.12 -1.89 -15.84
CA PHE A 297 18.04 -3.02 -14.92
C PHE A 297 16.59 -3.40 -14.59
N PHE A 298 15.75 -2.42 -14.23
CA PHE A 298 14.32 -2.64 -14.00
C PHE A 298 13.63 -3.26 -15.21
N ARG A 299 13.86 -2.69 -16.40
CA ARG A 299 13.31 -3.24 -17.65
C ARG A 299 13.74 -4.69 -17.89
N SER A 300 15.01 -5.01 -17.66
CA SER A 300 15.53 -6.37 -17.78
C SER A 300 14.91 -7.32 -16.77
N MET A 301 14.76 -6.92 -15.51
CA MET A 301 14.14 -7.75 -14.47
C MET A 301 12.65 -7.99 -14.73
N ILE A 302 11.91 -6.97 -15.20
CA ILE A 302 10.50 -7.12 -15.60
C ILE A 302 10.39 -8.09 -16.76
N ARG A 303 11.24 -7.94 -17.80
CA ARG A 303 11.30 -8.86 -18.93
C ARG A 303 11.63 -10.29 -18.47
N PHE A 304 12.61 -10.43 -17.58
CA PHE A 304 13.00 -11.71 -17.01
C PHE A 304 11.82 -12.37 -16.30
N ARG A 305 11.15 -11.68 -15.38
CA ARG A 305 9.96 -12.21 -14.69
C ARG A 305 8.88 -12.66 -15.67
N LYS A 306 8.55 -11.82 -16.67
CA LYS A 306 7.53 -12.16 -17.69
C LYS A 306 7.91 -13.37 -18.56
N ALA A 307 9.20 -13.60 -18.80
CA ALA A 307 9.69 -14.72 -19.58
C ALA A 307 9.80 -16.03 -18.77
N HIS A 308 9.68 -15.99 -17.44
CA HIS A 308 9.81 -17.14 -16.55
C HIS A 308 8.53 -17.36 -15.74
N PRO A 309 7.53 -18.09 -16.30
CA PRO A 309 6.27 -18.35 -15.62
C PRO A 309 6.40 -19.04 -14.26
N SER A 310 7.54 -19.66 -13.95
CA SER A 310 7.85 -20.22 -12.63
C SER A 310 7.79 -19.17 -11.52
N LEU A 311 8.13 -17.91 -11.77
CA LEU A 311 8.16 -16.85 -10.77
C LEU A 311 6.78 -16.22 -10.49
N GLY A 312 5.84 -16.33 -11.44
CA GLY A 312 4.51 -15.72 -11.39
C GLY A 312 3.37 -16.73 -11.41
N ARG A 313 3.56 -17.91 -10.81
CA ARG A 313 2.56 -18.99 -10.82
C ARG A 313 1.35 -18.60 -9.97
N SER A 314 0.17 -19.10 -10.36
CA SER A 314 -1.04 -19.01 -9.55
C SER A 314 -1.03 -19.95 -8.33
N ARG A 315 0.01 -20.76 -8.14
CA ARG A 315 0.17 -21.69 -7.01
C ARG A 315 1.56 -21.54 -6.37
N PHE A 316 1.67 -21.93 -5.12
CA PHE A 316 2.95 -21.98 -4.41
C PHE A 316 3.93 -22.96 -5.07
N TRP A 317 5.23 -22.73 -4.88
CA TRP A 317 6.26 -23.53 -5.56
C TRP A 317 6.37 -24.97 -5.00
N ARG A 318 6.14 -25.18 -3.70
CA ARG A 318 6.10 -26.53 -3.06
C ARG A 318 7.25 -27.43 -3.56
N GLU A 319 6.93 -28.62 -4.06
CA GLU A 319 7.87 -29.64 -4.56
C GLU A 319 8.65 -29.23 -5.82
N ASP A 320 8.28 -28.10 -6.45
CA ASP A 320 9.04 -27.54 -7.58
C ASP A 320 10.38 -26.92 -7.15
N VAL A 321 10.56 -26.63 -5.85
CA VAL A 321 11.84 -26.21 -5.26
C VAL A 321 12.43 -27.44 -4.56
N ARG A 322 13.36 -28.12 -5.23
CA ARG A 322 14.12 -29.24 -4.67
C ARG A 322 15.53 -28.82 -4.30
#